data_AF-A0A059PA45-F1
#
_entry.id   AF-A0A059PA45-F1
#
_cell.length_a   1.000
_cell.length_b   1.000
_cell.length_c   1.000
_cell.angle_alpha   90.00
_cell.angle_beta   90.00
_cell.angle_gamma   90.00
#
_symmetry.space_group_name_H-M   'P 1'
#
loop_
_entity.id
_entity.type
_entity.pdbx_description
1 polymer ?
#
loop_
_entity_poly.entity_id
_entity_poly.type
_entity_poly.pdbx_seq_one_letter_code
_entity_poly.pdbx_strand_id
1 'polypeptide(L)'
;RIILWNKKKIVPENIRELLTPRGLAFWIMDDGSRQGSGLHLSVYGFSNADVDKLMFTLQDKFNLRCSIHYNRDNKPRIYIFKESIDSLITLVRRKLLILLKKCYIN
;
A
#
# COMPACT_ATOMS: atom_id res chain seq x y z
N ARG A 1 -9.08 10.01 -3.95
CA ARG A 1 -9.82 9.65 -5.17
C ARG A 1 -8.78 9.47 -6.27
N ILE A 2 -8.62 8.27 -6.83
CA ILE A 2 -7.70 8.03 -7.96
C ILE A 2 -8.35 8.64 -9.22
N ILE A 3 -7.59 9.43 -9.97
CA ILE A 3 -8.07 10.09 -11.19
C ILE A 3 -7.71 9.19 -12.38
N LEU A 4 -8.67 8.96 -13.28
CA LEU A 4 -8.43 8.27 -14.55
C LEU A 4 -8.18 9.34 -15.62
N TRP A 5 -7.00 9.32 -16.24
CA TRP A 5 -6.72 10.14 -17.42
C TRP A 5 -6.17 9.22 -18.52
N ASN A 6 -6.75 9.27 -19.72
CA ASN A 6 -6.39 8.38 -20.84
C ASN A 6 -6.33 6.88 -20.48
N LYS A 7 -7.29 6.40 -19.66
CA LYS A 7 -7.39 5.01 -19.16
C LYS A 7 -6.23 4.56 -18.25
N LYS A 8 -5.36 5.46 -17.79
CA LYS A 8 -4.33 5.18 -16.78
C LYS A 8 -4.74 5.75 -15.43
N LYS A 9 -4.51 4.99 -14.37
CA LYS A 9 -4.68 5.47 -12.99
C LYS A 9 -3.54 6.44 -12.70
N ILE A 10 -3.86 7.67 -12.31
CA ILE A 10 -2.88 8.68 -11.92
C ILE A 10 -2.95 8.86 -10.41
N VAL A 11 -1.76 8.87 -9.78
CA VAL A 11 -1.61 9.24 -8.37
C VAL A 11 -1.43 10.76 -8.30
N PRO A 12 -2.35 11.48 -7.63
CA PRO A 12 -2.27 12.93 -7.56
C PRO A 12 -1.00 13.38 -6.82
N GLU A 13 -0.47 14.54 -7.17
CA GLU A 13 0.76 15.06 -6.56
C GLU A 13 0.61 15.28 -5.04
N ASN A 14 -0.58 15.65 -4.58
CA ASN A 14 -0.92 15.79 -3.16
C ASN A 14 -1.39 14.48 -2.51
N ILE A 15 -0.97 13.32 -3.02
CA ILE A 15 -1.33 12.02 -2.44
C ILE A 15 -0.89 11.91 -0.99
N ARG A 16 0.22 12.56 -0.63
CA ARG A 16 0.70 12.63 0.75
C ARG A 16 -0.35 13.22 1.66
N GLU A 17 -1.02 14.30 1.29
CA GLU A 17 -2.07 14.91 2.11
C GLU A 17 -3.33 14.04 2.11
N LEU A 18 -3.71 13.51 0.95
CA LEU A 18 -4.96 12.79 0.72
C LEU A 18 -5.01 11.38 1.33
N LEU A 19 -3.88 10.66 1.34
CA LEU A 19 -3.84 9.27 1.81
C LEU A 19 -3.91 9.27 3.34
N THR A 20 -5.08 8.97 3.90
CA THR A 20 -5.26 8.84 5.36
C THR A 20 -4.99 7.40 5.82
N PRO A 21 -4.76 7.16 7.12
CA PRO A 21 -4.67 5.78 7.66
C PRO A 21 -5.89 4.91 7.30
N ARG A 22 -7.08 5.51 7.23
CA ARG A 22 -8.31 4.84 6.79
C ARG A 22 -8.25 4.50 5.29
N GLY A 23 -7.77 5.42 4.47
CA GLY A 23 -7.57 5.19 3.04
C GLY A 23 -6.55 4.09 2.77
N LEU A 24 -5.46 4.06 3.52
CA LEU A 24 -4.47 2.99 3.47
C LEU A 24 -5.08 1.64 3.87
N ALA A 25 -5.92 1.59 4.91
CA ALA A 25 -6.64 0.39 5.30
C ALA A 25 -7.55 -0.13 4.17
N PHE A 26 -8.29 0.75 3.50
CA PHE A 26 -9.10 0.38 2.32
C PHE A 26 -8.23 -0.16 1.18
N TRP A 27 -7.12 0.49 0.89
CA TRP A 27 -6.22 0.05 -0.14
C TRP A 27 -5.61 -1.34 0.15
N ILE A 28 -5.23 -1.60 1.41
CA ILE A 28 -4.76 -2.93 1.84
C ILE A 28 -5.85 -3.99 1.70
N MET A 29 -7.12 -3.66 1.94
CA MET A 29 -8.21 -4.61 1.75
C MET A 29 -8.41 -5.02 0.29
N ASP A 30 -8.33 -4.05 -0.61
CA ASP A 30 -8.63 -4.26 -2.01
C ASP A 30 -7.45 -4.94 -2.73
N ASP A 31 -6.21 -4.46 -2.49
CA ASP A 31 -5.03 -4.83 -3.26
C ASP A 31 -3.91 -5.48 -2.42
N GLY A 32 -4.13 -5.69 -1.12
CA GLY A 32 -3.15 -6.23 -0.19
C GLY A 32 -3.12 -7.76 -0.14
N SER A 33 -1.92 -8.33 0.01
CA SER A 33 -1.74 -9.77 0.20
C SER A 33 -0.55 -10.08 1.10
N ARG A 34 -0.67 -11.14 1.92
CA ARG A 34 0.41 -11.58 2.81
C ARG A 34 1.59 -12.12 1.99
N GLN A 35 2.80 -11.68 2.32
CA GLN A 35 4.03 -12.20 1.74
C GLN A 35 5.02 -12.55 2.86
N GLY A 36 5.10 -13.83 3.23
CA GLY A 36 5.88 -14.27 4.38
C GLY A 36 5.42 -13.57 5.66
N SER A 37 6.31 -12.80 6.27
CA SER A 37 6.05 -11.94 7.44
C SER A 37 5.76 -10.48 7.09
N GLY A 38 5.71 -10.14 5.80
CA GLY A 38 5.38 -8.80 5.31
C GLY A 38 4.08 -8.76 4.51
N LEU A 39 3.86 -7.65 3.81
CA LEU A 39 2.65 -7.38 3.03
C LEU A 39 3.01 -6.87 1.65
N HIS A 40 2.40 -7.43 0.59
CA HIS A 40 2.42 -6.85 -0.74
C HIS A 40 1.18 -5.99 -0.98
N LEU A 41 1.36 -4.88 -1.68
CA LEU A 41 0.31 -4.10 -2.33
C LEU A 41 0.46 -4.21 -3.84
N SER A 42 -0.57 -4.68 -4.52
CA SER A 42 -0.60 -4.76 -5.98
C SER A 42 -0.83 -3.37 -6.59
N VAL A 43 0.10 -2.91 -7.42
CA VAL A 43 0.07 -1.55 -8.02
C VAL A 43 0.13 -1.56 -9.55
N TYR A 44 -0.35 -2.65 -10.16
CA TYR A 44 -0.20 -2.94 -11.59
C TYR A 44 -0.83 -1.90 -12.53
N GLY A 45 -1.77 -1.10 -12.05
CA GLY A 45 -2.47 -0.09 -12.84
C GLY A 45 -1.82 1.29 -12.87
N PHE A 46 -0.70 1.46 -12.15
CA PHE A 46 0.00 2.74 -12.00
C PHE A 46 1.28 2.79 -12.82
N SER A 47 1.70 3.99 -13.20
CA SER A 47 3.02 4.20 -13.82
C SER A 47 4.15 4.01 -12.80
N ASN A 48 5.39 3.78 -13.25
CA ASN A 48 6.53 3.64 -12.32
C ASN A 48 6.69 4.89 -11.44
N ALA A 49 6.55 6.09 -12.02
CA ALA A 49 6.59 7.34 -11.25
C ALA A 49 5.48 7.44 -10.19
N ASP A 50 4.28 6.93 -10.49
CA ASP A 50 3.19 6.85 -9.53
C ASP A 50 3.45 5.79 -8.44
N VAL A 51 4.07 4.66 -8.79
CA VAL A 51 4.50 3.64 -7.83
C VAL A 51 5.56 4.21 -6.89
N ASP A 52 6.53 4.96 -7.41
CA ASP A 52 7.56 5.63 -6.60
C ASP A 52 6.94 6.66 -5.66
N LYS A 53 6.01 7.49 -6.15
CA LYS A 53 5.24 8.45 -5.34
C LYS A 53 4.47 7.76 -4.20
N LEU A 54 3.81 6.63 -4.49
CA LEU A 54 3.09 5.85 -3.49
C LEU A 54 4.05 5.26 -2.45
N MET A 55 5.16 4.66 -2.88
CA MET A 55 6.18 4.10 -1.99
C MET A 55 6.77 5.19 -1.07
N PHE A 56 7.18 6.33 -1.64
CA PHE A 56 7.70 7.46 -0.88
C PHE A 56 6.67 7.98 0.14
N THR A 57 5.39 8.06 -0.25
CA THR A 57 4.33 8.45 0.69
C THR A 57 4.22 7.49 1.87
N LEU A 58 4.34 6.18 1.65
CA LEU A 58 4.31 5.19 2.73
C LEU A 58 5.51 5.32 3.68
N GLN A 59 6.69 5.58 3.12
CA GLN A 59 7.93 5.78 3.89
C GLN A 59 7.87 7.09 4.68
N ASP A 60 7.65 8.23 4.02
CA ASP A 60 7.73 9.56 4.64
C ASP A 60 6.56 9.84 5.59
N LYS A 61 5.31 9.59 5.17
CA LYS A 61 4.14 9.96 5.97
C LYS A 61 3.85 8.99 7.09
N PHE A 62 4.01 7.69 6.83
CA PHE A 62 3.60 6.64 7.75
C PHE A 62 4.78 5.93 8.42
N ASN A 63 6.02 6.31 8.10
CA ASN A 63 7.23 5.68 8.60
C ASN A 63 7.25 4.16 8.39
N LEU A 64 6.76 3.71 7.23
CA LEU A 64 6.73 2.31 6.86
C LEU A 64 7.92 1.98 5.98
N ARG A 65 8.76 1.05 6.43
CA ARG A 65 9.81 0.46 5.61
C ARG A 65 9.17 -0.36 4.49
N CYS A 66 9.39 0.06 3.26
CA CYS A 66 8.91 -0.64 2.07
C CYS A 66 9.87 -0.52 0.88
N SER A 67 9.72 -1.41 -0.10
CA SER A 67 10.49 -1.45 -1.36
C SER A 67 9.59 -1.86 -2.53
N ILE A 68 10.04 -1.62 -3.76
CA ILE A 68 9.36 -2.11 -4.96
C ILE A 68 9.90 -3.49 -5.31
N HIS A 69 8.99 -4.47 -5.39
CA HIS A 69 9.25 -5.82 -5.87
C HIS A 69 8.55 -6.03 -7.20
N TYR A 70 9.02 -6.98 -7.99
CA TYR A 70 8.37 -7.38 -9.24
C TYR A 70 7.92 -8.84 -9.14
N ASN A 71 6.73 -9.13 -9.67
CA ASN A 71 6.29 -10.51 -9.82
C ASN A 71 6.95 -11.18 -11.04
N ARG A 72 6.62 -12.45 -11.29
CA ARG A 72 7.13 -13.22 -12.43
C ARG A 72 6.79 -12.62 -13.80
N ASP A 73 5.70 -11.85 -13.87
CA ASP A 73 5.25 -11.17 -15.10
C ASP A 73 5.80 -9.74 -15.20
N ASN A 74 6.83 -9.40 -14.43
CA ASN A 74 7.43 -8.07 -14.34
C ASN A 74 6.44 -6.95 -13.96
N LYS A 75 5.41 -7.27 -13.18
CA LYS A 75 4.44 -6.31 -12.65
C LYS A 75 4.86 -5.82 -11.25
N PRO A 76 4.80 -4.50 -10.99
CA PRO A 76 5.30 -3.92 -9.74
C PRO A 76 4.36 -4.19 -8.56
N ARG A 77 4.95 -4.41 -7.39
CA ARG A 77 4.30 -4.50 -6.08
C ARG A 77 5.08 -3.68 -5.08
N ILE A 78 4.39 -3.04 -4.15
CA ILE A 78 5.06 -2.45 -2.98
C ILE A 78 5.10 -3.52 -1.90
N TYR A 79 6.29 -3.85 -1.39
CA TYR A 79 6.49 -4.75 -0.26
C TYR A 79 6.74 -3.95 1.00
N ILE A 80 5.85 -4.08 1.99
CA ILE A 80 6.02 -3.53 3.33
C ILE A 80 6.68 -4.62 4.17
N PHE A 81 7.84 -4.29 4.73
CA PHE A 81 8.65 -5.26 5.46
C PHE A 81 8.06 -5.58 6.83
N LYS A 82 8.45 -6.74 7.37
CA LYS A 82 8.00 -7.24 8.68
C LYS A 82 8.21 -6.23 9.81
N GLU A 83 9.30 -5.46 9.75
CA GLU A 83 9.69 -4.47 10.77
C GLU A 83 8.67 -3.32 10.88
N SER A 84 7.83 -3.12 9.87
CA SER A 84 6.80 -2.09 9.85
C SER A 84 5.39 -2.62 10.01
N ILE A 85 5.22 -3.94 10.17
CA ILE A 85 3.89 -4.55 10.28
C ILE A 85 3.18 -4.14 11.58
N ASP A 86 3.87 -4.13 12.72
CA ASP A 86 3.24 -3.74 13.99
C ASP A 86 2.82 -2.26 13.98
N SER A 87 3.68 -1.39 13.42
CA SER A 87 3.37 0.03 13.20
C SER A 87 2.19 0.19 12.25
N LEU A 88 2.16 -0.56 11.14
CA LEU A 88 1.06 -0.58 10.18
C LEU A 88 -0.25 -1.03 10.84
N ILE A 89 -0.21 -2.12 11.60
CA ILE A 89 -1.35 -2.65 12.35
C ILE A 89 -1.88 -1.59 13.31
N THR A 90 -1.00 -0.94 14.07
CA THR A 90 -1.38 0.13 15.02
C THR A 90 -2.02 1.32 14.29
N LEU A 91 -1.43 1.72 13.16
CA LEU A 91 -1.89 2.81 12.31
C LEU A 91 -3.31 2.56 11.78
N VAL A 92 -3.63 1.32 11.37
CA VAL A 92 -4.93 0.97 10.78
C VAL A 92 -5.95 0.41 11.79
N ARG A 93 -5.51 -0.18 12.92
CA ARG A 93 -6.36 -0.83 13.95
C ARG A 93 -7.39 0.12 14.53
N ARG A 94 -7.04 1.39 14.74
CA ARG A 94 -7.93 2.36 15.41
C ARG A 94 -9.25 2.57 14.67
N LYS A 95 -9.38 2.12 13.42
CA LYS A 95 -10.59 2.31 12.60
C LYS A 95 -11.17 1.04 11.96
N LEU A 96 -10.56 -0.15 12.10
CA LEU A 96 -11.11 -1.40 11.57
C LEU A 96 -10.58 -2.64 12.30
N LEU A 97 -11.30 -3.05 13.35
CA LEU A 97 -11.01 -4.25 14.17
C LEU A 97 -11.24 -5.58 13.40
N ILE A 98 -11.88 -5.53 12.22
CA ILE A 98 -12.35 -6.72 11.49
C ILE A 98 -11.37 -7.18 10.38
N LEU A 99 -10.39 -6.34 9.99
CA LEU A 99 -9.63 -6.54 8.74
C LEU A 99 -8.38 -7.40 8.81
N LEU A 100 -7.75 -7.52 9.97
CA LEU A 100 -6.53 -8.29 10.09
C LEU A 100 -6.79 -9.81 10.01
N LYS A 101 -8.06 -10.23 10.10
CA LYS A 101 -8.43 -11.65 10.04
C LYS A 101 -8.22 -12.31 8.68
N LYS A 102 -8.15 -11.56 7.57
CA LYS A 102 -7.93 -12.15 6.23
C LYS A 102 -6.48 -12.18 5.77
N CYS A 103 -5.63 -11.28 6.28
CA CYS A 103 -4.22 -11.19 5.86
C CYS A 103 -3.21 -11.67 6.91
N TYR A 104 -3.60 -11.82 8.19
CA TYR A 104 -2.68 -12.20 9.27
C TYR A 104 -3.10 -13.43 10.08
N ILE A 105 -4.27 -14.02 9.85
CA ILE A 105 -4.71 -15.24 10.56
C ILE A 105 -4.47 -16.45 9.69
N ASN A 106 -3.36 -17.12 9.96
CA ASN A 106 -3.37 -18.56 10.24
C ASN A 106 -2.95 -18.72 11.70
#